data_AF-A0A2G9V5T6-F1
#
_entry.id   AF-A0A2G9V5T6-F1
#
_cell.length_a   1.000
_cell.length_b   1.000
_cell.length_c   1.000
_cell.angle_alpha   90.00
_cell.angle_beta   90.00
_cell.angle_gamma   90.00
#
_symmetry.space_group_name_H-M   'P 1'
#
loop_
_entity.id
_entity.type
_entity.pdbx_description
1 polymer ?
#
loop_
_entity_poly.entity_id
_entity_poly.type
_entity_poly.pdbx_seq_one_letter_code
_entity_poly.pdbx_strand_id
1 'polypeptide(L)'
;MGYFRVLALEYTGKGIAVSLVCPSLTFAPNNVLNAFSGDLAKANGEVVTEATTAHMSAARCAQLILLAASNRISECWLSQTAPILLLCYCSIIMPGVTNRYGSDKDLELLQTQIRHFWLSDSKI
;
A
#
# COMPACT_ATOMS: atom_id res chain seq x y z
N MET A 1 -1.72 -11.50 6.08
CA MET A 1 -0.61 -12.11 5.32
C MET A 1 -0.56 -13.64 5.42
N GLY A 2 -0.79 -14.26 6.59
CA GLY A 2 -0.61 -15.72 6.76
C GLY A 2 -1.55 -16.62 5.94
N TYR A 3 -2.85 -16.30 5.87
CA TYR A 3 -3.85 -17.15 5.20
C TYR A 3 -3.56 -17.39 3.71
N PHE A 4 -3.30 -16.33 2.95
CA PHE A 4 -3.08 -16.42 1.50
C PHE A 4 -1.80 -17.19 1.12
N ARG A 5 -0.79 -17.19 1.99
CA ARG A 5 0.42 -18.02 1.79
C ARG A 5 0.14 -19.51 1.95
N VAL A 6 -0.69 -19.88 2.93
CA VAL A 6 -1.12 -21.28 3.11
C VAL A 6 -1.99 -21.71 1.92
N LEU A 7 -2.91 -20.85 1.49
CA LEU A 7 -3.73 -21.10 0.30
C LEU A 7 -2.87 -21.30 -0.95
N ALA A 8 -1.84 -20.48 -1.17
CA ALA A 8 -0.92 -20.67 -2.29
C ALA A 8 -0.23 -22.05 -2.26
N LEU A 9 0.19 -22.52 -1.08
CA LEU A 9 0.80 -23.85 -0.91
C LEU A 9 -0.18 -24.98 -1.22
N GLU A 10 -1.43 -24.90 -0.74
CA GLU A 10 -2.46 -25.93 -1.00
C GLU A 10 -2.80 -26.10 -2.48
N TYR A 11 -2.56 -25.06 -3.29
CA TYR A 11 -2.87 -25.02 -4.71
C TYR A 11 -1.64 -25.10 -5.63
N THR A 12 -0.42 -25.22 -5.07
CA THR A 12 0.85 -25.27 -5.83
C THR A 12 0.90 -26.41 -6.87
N GLY A 13 0.16 -27.51 -6.67
CA GLY A 13 0.04 -28.62 -7.62
C GLY A 13 -1.25 -28.66 -8.45
N LYS A 14 -2.18 -27.71 -8.25
CA LYS A 14 -3.52 -27.73 -8.86
C LYS A 14 -3.66 -26.79 -10.07
N GLY A 15 -2.57 -26.18 -10.50
CA GLY A 15 -2.55 -25.22 -11.61
C GLY A 15 -3.19 -23.86 -11.28
N ILE A 16 -3.46 -23.57 -10.01
CA ILE A 16 -4.05 -22.31 -9.55
C ILE A 16 -2.96 -21.47 -8.90
N ALA A 17 -2.70 -20.29 -9.47
CA ALA A 17 -1.79 -19.30 -8.89
C ALA A 17 -2.58 -18.35 -7.99
N VAL A 18 -2.14 -18.21 -6.75
CA VAL A 18 -2.72 -17.28 -5.76
C VAL A 18 -1.80 -16.08 -5.63
N SER A 19 -2.36 -14.89 -5.81
CA SER A 19 -1.65 -13.61 -5.72
C SER A 19 -2.30 -12.73 -4.66
N LEU A 20 -1.50 -12.23 -3.71
CA LEU A 20 -1.94 -11.25 -2.73
C LEU A 20 -1.58 -9.84 -3.19
N VAL A 21 -2.60 -9.03 -3.47
CA VAL A 21 -2.43 -7.64 -3.88
C VAL A 21 -2.90 -6.71 -2.77
N CYS A 22 -2.01 -5.84 -2.28
CA CYS A 22 -2.32 -4.84 -1.27
C CYS A 22 -2.24 -3.45 -1.89
N PRO A 23 -3.36 -2.85 -2.32
CA PRO A 23 -3.37 -1.49 -2.79
C PRO A 23 -3.23 -0.48 -1.65
N SER A 24 -2.53 0.62 -1.91
CA SER A 24 -2.48 1.79 -1.05
C SER A 24 -3.80 2.55 -1.11
N LEU A 25 -3.81 3.75 -0.51
CA LEU A 25 -4.93 4.67 -0.52
C LEU A 25 -5.47 4.86 -1.94
N THR A 26 -6.63 4.26 -2.22
CA THR A 26 -7.30 4.32 -3.51
C THR A 26 -8.43 5.34 -3.43
N PHE A 27 -8.51 6.19 -4.44
CA PHE A 27 -9.58 7.17 -4.55
C PHE A 27 -10.88 6.46 -4.93
N ALA A 28 -11.84 6.51 -4.02
CA ALA A 28 -13.24 6.22 -4.30
C ALA A 28 -14.09 7.29 -3.61
N PRO A 29 -15.09 7.86 -4.29
CA PRO A 29 -15.91 8.94 -3.73
C PRO A 29 -16.65 8.48 -2.45
N ASN A 30 -16.98 7.19 -2.37
CA ASN A 30 -17.68 6.58 -1.24
C ASN A 30 -16.75 6.09 -0.10
N ASN A 31 -15.43 6.32 -0.19
CA ASN A 31 -14.48 5.72 0.76
C ASN A 31 -14.68 6.22 2.20
N VAL A 32 -15.08 7.48 2.36
CA VAL A 32 -15.27 8.10 3.69
C VAL A 32 -16.71 8.16 4.14
N LEU A 33 -17.69 7.81 3.28
CA LEU A 33 -19.11 7.91 3.60
C LEU A 33 -19.51 7.02 4.79
N ASN A 34 -18.95 5.80 4.82
CA ASN A 34 -19.13 4.81 5.88
C ASN A 34 -17.89 4.68 6.79
N ALA A 35 -16.98 5.65 6.76
CA ALA A 35 -15.83 5.62 7.65
C ALA A 35 -16.28 5.72 9.12
N PHE A 36 -15.49 5.12 10.01
CA PHE A 36 -15.77 5.14 11.45
C PHE A 36 -15.75 6.57 11.98
N SER A 37 -16.90 7.03 12.48
CA SER A 37 -17.02 8.29 13.21
C SER A 37 -16.99 8.01 14.72
N GLY A 38 -16.57 9.00 15.52
CA GLY A 38 -16.51 8.87 16.99
C GLY A 38 -17.85 8.57 17.67
N ASP A 39 -18.97 8.75 16.95
CA ASP A 39 -20.31 8.40 17.39
C ASP A 39 -20.78 7.10 16.71
N LEU A 40 -21.08 6.08 17.52
CA LEU A 40 -21.54 4.76 17.06
C LEU A 40 -22.85 4.78 16.24
N ALA A 41 -23.64 5.85 16.37
CA ALA A 41 -24.95 5.98 15.74
C ALA A 41 -24.95 6.86 14.47
N LYS A 42 -23.82 7.45 14.10
CA LYS A 42 -23.74 8.43 13.01
C LYS A 42 -22.79 7.95 11.92
N ALA A 43 -23.29 7.88 10.69
CA ALA A 43 -22.44 7.71 9.51
C ALA A 43 -21.66 9.01 9.25
N ASN A 44 -20.42 8.89 8.79
CA ASN A 44 -19.56 10.05 8.52
C ASN A 44 -20.18 10.98 7.47
N GLY A 45 -20.88 10.42 6.47
CA GLY A 45 -21.69 11.18 5.50
C GLY A 45 -20.89 12.11 4.57
N GLU A 46 -19.58 12.15 4.72
CA GLU A 46 -18.66 12.89 3.87
C GLU A 46 -18.41 12.12 2.57
N VAL A 47 -18.25 12.85 1.47
CA VAL A 47 -17.88 12.31 0.16
C VAL A 47 -16.56 12.94 -0.21
N VAL A 48 -15.54 12.13 -0.52
CA VAL A 48 -14.26 12.67 -0.97
C VAL A 48 -14.45 13.22 -2.38
N THR A 49 -14.51 14.54 -2.51
CA THR A 49 -14.70 15.23 -3.79
C THR A 49 -13.41 15.43 -4.56
N GLU A 50 -12.26 15.53 -3.87
CA GLU A 50 -10.97 15.81 -4.51
C GLU A 50 -9.94 14.69 -4.27
N ALA A 51 -9.31 14.24 -5.35
CA ALA A 51 -8.23 13.27 -5.29
C ALA A 51 -6.91 13.97 -4.92
N THR A 52 -6.40 13.73 -3.71
CA THR A 52 -5.05 14.16 -3.31
C THR A 52 -3.97 13.44 -4.12
N THR A 53 -2.78 14.03 -4.27
CA THR A 53 -1.61 13.43 -4.94
C THR A 53 -1.17 12.08 -4.38
N ALA A 54 -1.56 11.75 -3.14
CA ALA A 54 -1.29 10.45 -2.51
C ALA A 54 -2.28 9.35 -2.91
N HIS A 55 -3.44 9.70 -3.49
CA HIS A 55 -4.47 8.74 -3.85
C HIS A 55 -4.24 8.16 -5.25
N MET A 56 -4.31 6.84 -5.35
CA MET A 56 -4.32 6.13 -6.64
C MET A 56 -5.75 5.98 -7.17
N SER A 57 -5.95 6.21 -8.47
CA SER A 57 -7.27 5.97 -9.08
C SER A 57 -7.63 4.47 -9.08
N ALA A 58 -8.91 4.15 -8.89
CA ALA A 58 -9.39 2.77 -8.91
C ALA A 58 -9.10 2.06 -10.25
N ALA A 59 -9.20 2.77 -11.37
CA ALA A 59 -8.88 2.24 -12.69
C ALA A 59 -7.41 1.82 -12.79
N ARG A 60 -6.48 2.65 -12.28
CA ARG A 60 -5.05 2.30 -12.26
C ARG A 60 -4.77 1.12 -11.33
N CYS A 61 -5.43 1.07 -10.18
CA CYS A 61 -5.35 -0.07 -9.26
C CYS A 61 -5.74 -1.38 -9.93
N ALA A 62 -6.89 -1.40 -10.63
CA ALA A 62 -7.40 -2.58 -11.32
C ALA A 62 -6.42 -3.07 -12.40
N GLN A 63 -5.84 -2.16 -13.18
CA GLN A 63 -4.82 -2.50 -14.17
C GLN A 63 -3.60 -3.18 -13.55
N LEU A 64 -3.11 -2.66 -12.42
CA LEU A 64 -1.95 -3.22 -11.72
C LEU A 64 -2.26 -4.58 -11.08
N ILE A 65 -3.47 -4.78 -10.56
CA ILE A 65 -3.94 -6.08 -10.05
C ILE A 65 -3.93 -7.11 -11.18
N LEU A 66 -4.50 -6.77 -12.34
CA LEU A 66 -4.54 -7.67 -13.50
C LEU A 66 -3.13 -7.98 -14.02
N LEU A 67 -2.24 -6.99 -14.06
CA LEU A 67 -0.85 -7.18 -14.47
C LEU A 67 -0.07 -8.06 -13.47
N ALA A 68 -0.30 -7.90 -12.17
CA ALA A 68 0.32 -8.75 -11.16
C ALA A 68 -0.19 -10.20 -11.28
N ALA A 69 -1.49 -10.37 -11.53
CA ALA A 69 -2.10 -11.69 -11.75
C ALA A 69 -1.56 -12.37 -13.02
N SER A 70 -1.43 -11.63 -14.13
CA SER A 70 -0.90 -12.18 -15.39
C SER A 70 0.55 -12.65 -15.26
N ASN A 71 1.35 -11.96 -14.45
CA ASN A 71 2.74 -12.30 -14.18
C ASN A 71 2.90 -13.31 -13.02
N ARG A 72 1.81 -13.80 -12.42
CA ARG A 72 1.82 -14.75 -11.29
C ARG A 72 2.67 -14.26 -10.11
N ILE A 73 2.61 -12.97 -9.81
CA ILE A 73 3.32 -12.38 -8.67
C ILE A 73 2.62 -12.85 -7.39
N SER A 74 3.34 -13.52 -6.49
CA SER A 74 2.76 -14.08 -5.26
C SER A 74 2.28 -13.01 -4.29
N GLU A 75 3.04 -11.93 -4.13
CA GLU A 75 2.70 -10.80 -3.26
C GLU A 75 3.10 -9.48 -3.95
N CYS A 76 2.17 -8.53 -4.05
CA CYS A 76 2.48 -7.19 -4.55
C CYS A 76 1.78 -6.10 -3.73
N TRP A 77 2.49 -5.01 -3.53
CA TRP A 77 2.02 -3.84 -2.81
C TRP A 77 2.01 -2.69 -3.80
N LEU A 78 0.85 -2.06 -3.99
CA LEU A 78 0.69 -0.99 -4.96
C LEU A 78 0.65 0.33 -4.20
N SER A 79 1.64 1.20 -4.37
CA SER A 79 1.63 2.53 -3.79
C SER A 79 1.93 3.57 -4.86
N GLN A 80 1.21 4.68 -4.84
CA GLN A 80 1.56 5.86 -5.62
C GLN A 80 2.80 6.55 -5.05
N THR A 81 3.02 6.44 -3.73
CA THR A 81 4.17 7.00 -3.02
C THR A 81 5.19 5.90 -2.71
N ALA A 82 6.35 5.97 -3.36
CA ALA A 82 7.49 5.08 -3.12
C ALA A 82 8.02 5.03 -1.66
N PRO A 83 8.08 6.14 -0.87
CA PRO A 83 8.70 6.10 0.45
C PRO A 83 7.96 5.21 1.46
N ILE A 84 6.63 5.19 1.42
CA ILE A 84 5.81 4.36 2.32
C ILE A 84 6.00 2.87 2.02
N LEU A 85 6.13 2.53 0.75
CA LEU A 85 6.38 1.16 0.31
C LEU A 85 7.76 0.67 0.77
N LEU A 86 8.78 1.53 0.63
CA LEU A 86 10.14 1.25 1.05
C LEU A 86 10.21 1.03 2.57
N LEU A 87 9.53 1.87 3.36
CA LEU A 87 9.50 1.74 4.81
C LEU A 87 8.82 0.45 5.27
N CYS A 88 7.70 0.07 4.63
CA CYS A 88 7.06 -1.24 4.87
C CYS A 88 8.01 -2.40 4.55
N TYR A 89 8.70 -2.37 3.41
CA TYR A 89 9.68 -3.40 3.04
C TYR A 89 10.84 -3.48 4.05
N CYS A 90 11.37 -2.33 4.48
CA CYS A 90 12.41 -2.27 5.50
C CYS A 90 11.94 -2.84 6.85
N SER A 91 10.66 -2.65 7.20
CA SER A 91 10.10 -3.20 8.44
C SER A 91 10.00 -4.72 8.45
N ILE A 92 9.78 -5.32 7.28
CA ILE A 92 9.65 -6.77 7.10
C ILE A 92 11.02 -7.44 7.02
N ILE A 93 11.97 -6.85 6.30
CA ILE A 93 13.30 -7.45 6.08
C ILE A 93 14.26 -7.19 7.25
N MET A 94 14.16 -6.04 7.92
CA MET A 94 15.03 -5.66 9.04
C MET A 94 14.25 -5.08 10.22
N PRO A 95 13.50 -5.93 10.95
CA PRO A 95 12.73 -5.47 12.11
C PRO A 95 13.63 -4.84 13.19
N GLY A 96 14.89 -5.26 13.30
CA GLY A 96 15.85 -4.68 14.26
C GLY A 96 16.30 -3.25 13.93
N VAL A 97 16.24 -2.83 12.67
CA VAL A 97 16.57 -1.47 12.23
C VAL A 97 15.35 -0.57 12.43
N THR A 98 14.18 -1.01 11.96
CA THR A 98 12.92 -0.25 12.08
C THR A 98 12.46 -0.07 13.52
N ASN A 99 12.60 -1.07 14.38
CA ASN A 99 12.17 -0.99 15.77
C ASN A 99 13.05 -0.04 16.63
N ARG A 100 14.19 0.41 16.09
CA ARG A 100 15.06 1.42 16.73
C ARG A 100 14.71 2.87 16.34
N TYR A 101 14.00 3.07 15.23
CA TYR A 101 13.59 4.40 14.74
C TYR A 101 12.15 4.77 15.12
N GLY A 102 11.61 4.19 16.20
CA GLY A 102 10.21 4.38 16.63
C GLY A 102 9.87 5.75 17.22
N SER A 103 10.63 6.80 16.91
CA SER A 103 10.36 8.18 17.33
C SER A 103 9.90 9.02 16.14
N ASP A 104 8.79 9.75 16.29
CA ASP A 104 8.13 10.55 15.23
C ASP A 104 9.09 11.42 14.39
N LYS A 105 10.17 11.91 15.00
CA LYS A 105 11.18 12.76 14.34
C LYS A 105 12.04 12.03 13.31
N ASP A 106 12.27 10.74 13.50
CA ASP A 106 13.12 9.94 12.60
C ASP A 106 12.37 9.60 11.30
N LEU A 107 11.04 9.55 11.36
CA LEU A 107 10.18 9.32 10.20
C LEU A 107 10.16 10.52 9.25
N GLU A 108 10.15 11.75 9.80
CA GLU A 108 10.28 12.98 9.00
C GLU A 108 11.67 13.08 8.33
N LEU A 109 12.73 12.72 9.05
CA LEU A 109 14.09 12.71 8.49
C LEU A 109 14.23 11.69 7.35
N LEU A 110 13.68 10.49 7.51
CA LEU A 110 13.67 9.47 6.46
C LEU A 110 12.81 9.90 5.27
N GLN A 111 11.65 10.50 5.48
CA GLN A 111 10.84 11.06 4.39
C GLN A 111 11.56 12.19 3.66
N THR A 112 12.38 12.97 4.36
CA THR A 112 13.16 14.07 3.79
C THR A 112 14.36 13.55 3.00
N GLN A 113 15.10 12.57 3.52
CA GLN A 113 16.21 11.92 2.81
C GLN A 113 15.73 11.14 1.58
N ILE A 114 14.62 10.42 1.67
CA ILE A 114 14.04 9.71 0.52
C ILE A 114 13.56 10.71 -0.54
N ARG A 115 12.95 11.84 -0.14
CA ARG A 115 12.61 12.93 -1.08
C ARG A 115 13.84 13.49 -1.80
N HIS A 116 14.94 13.72 -1.08
CA HIS A 116 16.18 14.21 -1.67
C HIS A 116 16.84 13.20 -2.62
N PHE A 117 16.82 11.91 -2.27
CA PHE A 117 17.33 10.85 -3.12
C PHE A 117 16.52 10.73 -4.42
N TRP A 118 15.20 10.77 -4.33
CA TRP A 118 14.30 10.65 -5.50
C TRP A 118 14.33 11.88 -6.42
N LEU A 119 14.48 13.09 -5.87
CA LEU A 119 14.68 14.33 -6.64
C LEU A 119 16.04 14.36 -7.38
N SER A 120 17.01 13.54 -6.93
CA SER A 120 18.29 13.37 -7.61
C SER A 120 18.19 12.45 -8.82
N ASP A 121 17.33 11.43 -8.77
CA ASP A 121 17.12 10.48 -9.88
C ASP A 121 16.16 11.00 -10.95
N SER A 122 15.26 11.96 -10.64
CA SER A 122 14.33 12.55 -11.61
C SER A 122 14.95 13.60 -12.54
N LYS A 123 16.29 13.77 -12.53
CA LYS A 123 17.05 14.68 -13.40
C LYS A 123 17.85 13.95 -14.50
N ILE A 124 17.59 12.66 -14.71
CA ILE A 124 18.14 11.85 -15.80
C ILE A 124 16.99 11.43 -16.72
#